data_AF-A0A661Q2H9-F1
#
_entry.id   AF-A0A661Q2H9-F1
#
_cell.length_a   1.000
_cell.length_b   1.000
_cell.length_c   1.000
_cell.angle_alpha   90.00
_cell.angle_beta   90.00
_cell.angle_gamma   90.00
#
_symmetry.space_group_name_H-M   'P 1'
#
loop_
_entity.id
_entity.type
_entity.pdbx_description
1 polymer ?
#
loop_
_entity_poly.entity_id
_entity_poly.type
_entity_poly.pdbx_seq_one_letter_code
_entity_poly.pdbx_strand_id
1 'polypeptide(L)'
;MYQFDLTQEPLTNLELKTERENLKVIRKEQIKYSCISDVSHSFIFIALYFNQILSGSAVLAAIGLSTVCALGVATVTRKPSKLSNRIAVSVIAVGAAAAVAIILVIMMKQPLSGSLIAGLLTGSIIVVGGTLGRKIKNVLIAIEDLKSISDDVHAQQELAALCQQFSKLADYRELATSYLRPTLTYGELKAMRNWTEE
;
A
#
# COMPACT_ATOMS: atom_id res chain seq x y z
N MET A 1 4.40 5.28 9.68
CA MET A 1 4.83 5.81 8.38
C MET A 1 5.05 7.28 8.60
N TYR A 2 6.16 7.82 8.10
CA TYR A 2 6.56 9.20 8.35
C TYR A 2 5.42 10.17 7.99
N GLN A 3 5.10 11.07 8.90
CA GLN A 3 4.07 12.10 8.75
C GLN A 3 4.71 13.40 9.22
N PHE A 4 4.60 14.44 8.38
CA PHE A 4 5.10 15.75 8.74
C PHE A 4 4.27 16.34 9.88
N ASP A 5 4.97 16.80 10.90
CA ASP A 5 4.40 17.48 12.06
C ASP A 5 4.84 18.94 12.00
N LEU A 6 3.88 19.84 11.79
CA LEU A 6 4.13 21.28 11.68
C LEU A 6 4.43 21.94 13.04
N THR A 7 4.30 21.20 14.15
CA THR A 7 4.67 21.68 15.48
C THR A 7 6.15 21.46 15.81
N GLN A 8 6.86 20.69 14.98
CA GLN A 8 8.29 20.44 15.10
C GLN A 8 9.07 21.26 14.08
N GLU A 9 10.38 21.39 14.30
CA GLU A 9 11.26 22.04 13.33
C GLU A 9 11.24 21.29 11.98
N PRO A 10 11.26 22.02 10.84
CA PRO A 10 11.33 21.41 9.53
C PRO A 10 12.62 20.61 9.39
N LEU A 11 12.53 19.40 8.83
CA LEU A 11 13.71 18.58 8.56
C LEU A 11 14.70 19.30 7.66
N THR A 12 15.99 19.04 7.83
CA THR A 12 17.05 19.49 6.91
C THR A 12 17.03 18.70 5.60
N ASN A 13 17.73 19.19 4.56
CA ASN A 13 17.93 18.45 3.30
C ASN A 13 18.60 17.09 3.51
N LEU A 14 19.53 17.00 4.47
CA LEU A 14 20.23 15.76 4.78
C LEU A 14 19.29 14.73 5.41
N GLU A 15 18.44 15.16 6.34
CA GLU A 15 17.46 14.30 6.99
C GLU A 15 16.39 13.82 6.01
N LEU A 16 15.87 14.69 5.16
CA LEU A 16 14.95 14.29 4.08
C LEU A 16 15.57 13.25 3.15
N LYS A 17 16.83 13.45 2.75
CA LYS A 17 17.55 12.49 1.90
C LYS A 17 17.75 11.17 2.61
N THR A 18 18.11 11.20 3.89
CA THR A 18 18.31 10.02 4.72
C THR A 18 17.02 9.22 4.87
N GLU A 19 15.92 9.89 5.20
CA GLU A 19 14.61 9.25 5.33
C GLU A 19 14.12 8.68 3.99
N ARG A 20 14.39 9.39 2.88
CA ARG A 20 14.10 8.88 1.54
C ARG A 20 14.88 7.60 1.23
N GLU A 21 16.17 7.52 1.58
CA GLU A 21 16.96 6.30 1.38
C GLU A 21 16.47 5.16 2.30
N ASN A 22 16.14 5.44 3.55
CA ASN A 22 15.54 4.46 4.47
C ASN A 22 14.25 3.87 3.89
N LEU A 23 13.35 4.72 3.39
CA LEU A 23 12.11 4.29 2.74
C LEU A 23 12.36 3.48 1.46
N LYS A 24 13.39 3.81 0.66
CA LYS A 24 13.78 3.00 -0.51
C LYS A 24 14.26 1.61 -0.11
N VAL A 25 15.00 1.48 0.99
CA VAL A 25 15.43 0.18 1.53
C VAL A 25 14.21 -0.63 1.96
N ILE A 26 13.30 -0.04 2.75
CA ILE A 26 12.06 -0.69 3.18
C ILE A 26 11.25 -1.13 1.96
N ARG A 27 11.10 -0.28 0.94
CA ARG A 27 10.41 -0.62 -0.31
C ARG A 27 11.02 -1.87 -0.97
N LYS A 28 12.35 -1.93 -1.08
CA LYS A 28 13.06 -3.06 -1.69
C LYS A 28 12.83 -4.35 -0.92
N GLU A 29 12.84 -4.30 0.41
CA GLU A 29 12.54 -5.46 1.25
C GLU A 29 11.10 -5.93 1.08
N GLN A 30 10.12 -5.03 1.10
CA GLN A 30 8.71 -5.39 0.91
C GLN A 30 8.46 -6.01 -0.47
N ILE A 31 9.07 -5.48 -1.54
CA ILE A 31 9.01 -6.07 -2.88
C ILE A 31 9.62 -7.47 -2.90
N LYS A 32 10.77 -7.68 -2.23
CA LYS A 32 11.39 -9.00 -2.11
C LYS A 32 10.44 -10.00 -1.44
N TYR A 33 9.80 -9.63 -0.32
CA TYR A 33 8.83 -10.49 0.35
C TYR A 33 7.60 -10.77 -0.53
N SER A 34 7.12 -9.79 -1.30
CA SER A 34 6.03 -9.99 -2.26
C SER A 34 6.41 -11.05 -3.29
N CYS A 35 7.59 -10.92 -3.90
CA CYS A 35 8.08 -11.87 -4.89
C CYS A 35 8.24 -13.29 -4.32
N ILE A 36 8.78 -13.42 -3.11
CA ILE A 36 8.91 -14.73 -2.43
C ILE A 36 7.51 -15.34 -2.20
N SER A 37 6.54 -14.53 -1.81
CA SER A 37 5.17 -14.98 -1.61
C SER A 37 4.53 -15.43 -2.91
N ASP A 38 4.64 -14.65 -3.99
CA ASP A 38 4.06 -14.98 -5.30
C ASP A 38 4.65 -16.27 -5.87
N VAL A 39 5.97 -16.45 -5.75
CA VAL A 39 6.66 -17.68 -6.15
C VAL A 39 6.18 -18.88 -5.33
N SER A 40 6.06 -18.74 -4.01
CA SER A 40 5.58 -19.81 -3.14
C SER A 40 4.15 -20.26 -3.49
N HIS A 41 3.23 -19.31 -3.69
CA HIS A 41 1.85 -19.63 -4.09
C HIS A 41 1.80 -20.24 -5.49
N SER A 42 2.62 -19.73 -6.43
CA SER A 42 2.71 -20.26 -7.79
C SER A 42 3.18 -21.71 -7.80
N PHE A 43 4.17 -22.07 -6.98
CA PHE A 43 4.62 -23.45 -6.86
C PHE A 43 3.50 -24.40 -6.42
N ILE A 44 2.63 -23.96 -5.50
CA ILE A 44 1.52 -24.80 -5.05
C ILE A 44 0.48 -24.96 -6.17
N PHE A 45 0.14 -23.88 -6.89
CA PHE A 45 -0.76 -23.99 -8.04
C PHE A 45 -0.19 -24.86 -9.17
N ILE A 46 1.11 -24.75 -9.44
CA ILE A 46 1.84 -25.60 -10.38
C ILE A 46 1.75 -27.07 -9.94
N ALA A 47 1.96 -27.36 -8.66
CA ALA A 47 1.82 -28.73 -8.14
C ALA A 47 0.39 -29.27 -8.26
N LEU A 48 -0.63 -28.44 -8.01
CA LEU A 48 -2.04 -28.84 -8.20
C LEU A 48 -2.36 -29.12 -9.68
N TYR A 49 -1.78 -28.35 -10.60
CA TYR A 49 -1.95 -28.55 -12.04
C TYR A 49 -1.26 -29.82 -12.54
N PHE A 50 0.04 -29.98 -12.28
CA PHE A 50 0.82 -31.11 -12.82
C PHE A 50 0.43 -32.46 -12.21
N ASN A 51 -0.06 -32.48 -10.96
CA ASN A 51 -0.63 -33.68 -10.36
C ASN A 51 -2.07 -33.97 -10.82
N GLN A 52 -2.59 -33.23 -11.81
CA GLN A 52 -3.95 -33.37 -12.36
C GLN A 52 -5.06 -33.21 -11.30
N ILE A 53 -4.76 -32.53 -10.19
CA ILE A 53 -5.72 -32.25 -9.12
C ILE A 53 -6.66 -31.11 -9.53
N LEU A 54 -6.13 -30.12 -10.26
CA LEU A 54 -6.90 -29.03 -10.84
C LEU A 54 -6.59 -28.88 -12.33
N SER A 55 -7.63 -28.56 -13.11
CA SER A 55 -7.49 -28.15 -14.50
C SER A 55 -6.79 -26.79 -14.63
N GLY A 56 -6.15 -26.52 -15.77
CA GLY A 56 -5.51 -25.23 -16.04
C GLY A 56 -6.48 -24.04 -15.94
N SER A 57 -7.72 -24.21 -16.41
CA SER A 57 -8.77 -23.20 -16.26
C SER A 57 -9.15 -22.93 -14.81
N ALA A 58 -9.20 -23.97 -13.96
CA ALA A 58 -9.48 -23.84 -12.54
C ALA A 58 -8.38 -23.07 -11.81
N VAL A 59 -7.11 -23.36 -12.14
CA VAL A 59 -5.95 -22.64 -11.60
C VAL A 59 -6.01 -21.17 -12.00
N LEU A 60 -6.25 -20.87 -13.27
CA LEU A 60 -6.36 -19.48 -13.74
C LEU A 60 -7.51 -18.72 -13.07
N ALA A 61 -8.67 -19.36 -12.88
CA ALA A 61 -9.80 -18.76 -12.18
C ALA A 61 -9.47 -18.43 -10.72
N ALA A 62 -8.84 -19.37 -10.00
CA ALA A 62 -8.43 -19.17 -8.61
C ALA A 62 -7.40 -18.04 -8.47
N ILE A 63 -6.37 -18.03 -9.33
CA ILE A 63 -5.37 -16.97 -9.36
C ILE A 63 -6.04 -15.62 -9.65
N GLY A 64 -6.81 -15.52 -10.74
CA GLY A 64 -7.47 -14.28 -11.15
C GLY A 64 -8.38 -13.69 -10.05
N LEU A 65 -9.23 -14.52 -9.46
CA LEU A 65 -10.11 -14.09 -8.36
C LEU A 65 -9.31 -13.65 -7.13
N SER A 66 -8.27 -14.40 -6.75
CA SER A 66 -7.42 -14.05 -5.61
C SER A 66 -6.69 -12.72 -5.82
N THR A 67 -6.17 -12.47 -7.02
CA THR A 67 -5.46 -11.24 -7.37
C THR A 67 -6.39 -10.02 -7.36
N VAL A 68 -7.58 -10.13 -7.96
CA VAL A 68 -8.57 -9.04 -7.97
C VAL A 68 -8.99 -8.68 -6.54
N CYS A 69 -9.28 -9.68 -5.71
CA CYS A 69 -9.62 -9.47 -4.30
C CYS A 69 -8.45 -8.85 -3.51
N ALA A 70 -7.21 -9.32 -3.73
CA ALA A 70 -6.02 -8.77 -3.07
C ALA A 70 -5.81 -7.29 -3.43
N LEU A 71 -5.98 -6.92 -4.70
CA LEU A 71 -5.91 -5.53 -5.17
C LEU A 71 -7.01 -4.66 -4.56
N GLY A 72 -8.25 -5.17 -4.50
CA GLY A 72 -9.36 -4.49 -3.82
C GLY A 72 -9.05 -4.23 -2.34
N VAL A 73 -8.54 -5.24 -1.63
CA VAL A 73 -8.12 -5.08 -0.23
C VAL A 73 -6.99 -4.06 -0.09
N ALA A 74 -6.02 -4.08 -1.02
CA ALA A 74 -4.89 -3.17 -0.99
C ALA A 74 -5.25 -1.70 -1.25
N THR A 75 -6.33 -1.46 -2.00
CA THR A 75 -6.78 -0.12 -2.39
C THR A 75 -7.78 0.49 -1.43
N VAL A 76 -8.78 -0.29 -0.99
CA VAL A 76 -9.95 0.21 -0.25
C VAL A 76 -9.64 0.50 1.23
N THR A 77 -8.73 -0.25 1.86
CA THR A 77 -8.46 -0.07 3.31
C THR A 77 -7.46 1.05 3.59
N ARG A 78 -7.97 2.21 4.02
CA ARG A 78 -7.21 3.47 4.21
C ARG A 78 -6.14 3.46 5.31
N LYS A 79 -6.26 2.65 6.38
CA LYS A 79 -5.34 2.70 7.55
C LYS A 79 -4.97 1.29 8.07
N PRO A 80 -3.74 0.79 7.89
CA PRO A 80 -3.39 -0.61 8.17
C PRO A 80 -3.43 -0.99 9.66
N SER A 81 -3.38 -0.02 10.59
CA SER A 81 -3.33 -0.26 12.03
C SER A 81 -4.70 -0.36 12.71
N LYS A 82 -5.80 0.03 12.06
CA LYS A 82 -7.13 -0.06 12.68
C LYS A 82 -7.60 -1.51 12.74
N LEU A 83 -8.05 -1.96 13.93
CA LEU A 83 -8.60 -3.31 14.16
C LEU A 83 -9.72 -3.64 13.16
N SER A 84 -10.59 -2.66 12.87
CA SER A 84 -11.66 -2.76 11.86
C SER A 84 -11.13 -3.16 10.48
N ASN A 85 -9.96 -2.65 10.06
CA ASN A 85 -9.37 -3.03 8.77
C ASN A 85 -8.77 -4.44 8.79
N ARG A 86 -8.31 -4.94 9.94
CA ARG A 86 -7.86 -6.34 10.06
C ARG A 86 -9.05 -7.29 9.94
N ILE A 87 -10.14 -6.98 10.64
CA ILE A 87 -11.38 -7.75 10.57
C ILE A 87 -11.93 -7.76 9.14
N ALA A 88 -11.98 -6.61 8.47
CA ALA A 88 -12.44 -6.51 7.09
C ALA A 88 -11.61 -7.38 6.13
N VAL A 89 -10.27 -7.35 6.25
CA VAL A 89 -9.38 -8.19 5.45
C VAL A 89 -9.65 -9.67 5.70
N SER A 90 -9.80 -10.09 6.96
CA SER A 90 -10.08 -11.48 7.33
C SER A 90 -11.43 -11.95 6.78
N VAL A 91 -12.48 -11.14 6.89
CA VAL A 91 -13.82 -11.47 6.37
C VAL A 91 -13.78 -11.61 4.85
N ILE A 92 -13.12 -10.68 4.15
CA ILE A 92 -12.97 -10.75 2.69
C ILE A 92 -12.17 -12.00 2.29
N ALA A 93 -11.08 -12.30 2.99
CA ALA A 93 -10.25 -13.46 2.70
C ALA A 93 -10.99 -14.78 2.90
N VAL A 94 -11.71 -14.94 4.02
CA VAL A 94 -12.52 -16.14 4.30
C VAL A 94 -13.67 -16.27 3.31
N GLY A 95 -14.37 -15.17 3.03
CA GLY A 95 -15.47 -15.15 2.06
C GLY A 95 -15.00 -15.51 0.65
N ALA A 96 -13.88 -14.96 0.20
CA ALA A 96 -13.29 -15.27 -1.10
C ALA A 96 -12.75 -16.71 -1.17
N ALA A 97 -12.12 -17.21 -0.09
CA ALA A 97 -11.66 -18.58 -0.01
C ALA A 97 -12.81 -19.59 -0.16
N ALA A 98 -13.92 -19.35 0.56
CA ALA A 98 -15.12 -20.15 0.46
C ALA A 98 -15.74 -20.05 -0.94
N ALA A 99 -15.85 -18.83 -1.50
CA ALA A 99 -16.39 -18.62 -2.84
C ALA A 99 -15.57 -19.36 -3.91
N VAL A 100 -14.23 -19.26 -3.87
CA VAL A 100 -13.37 -20.00 -4.81
C VAL A 100 -13.54 -21.50 -4.66
N ALA A 101 -13.53 -22.04 -3.43
CA ALA A 101 -13.75 -23.47 -3.22
C ALA A 101 -15.12 -23.94 -3.79
N ILE A 102 -16.19 -23.17 -3.55
CA ILE A 102 -17.54 -23.47 -4.05
C ILE A 102 -17.59 -23.40 -5.58
N ILE A 103 -17.02 -22.36 -6.19
CA ILE A 103 -16.96 -22.20 -7.65
C ILE A 103 -16.23 -23.39 -8.28
N LEU A 104 -15.09 -23.77 -7.72
CA LEU A 104 -14.29 -24.89 -8.24
C LEU A 104 -15.02 -26.23 -8.13
N VAL A 105 -15.64 -26.53 -6.98
CA VAL A 105 -16.37 -27.80 -6.77
C VAL A 105 -17.65 -27.85 -7.59
N ILE A 106 -18.50 -26.82 -7.51
CA ILE A 106 -19.86 -26.88 -8.04
C ILE A 106 -19.89 -26.48 -9.50
N MET A 107 -19.29 -25.34 -9.86
CA MET A 107 -19.39 -24.80 -11.22
C MET A 107 -18.38 -25.46 -12.17
N MET A 108 -17.16 -25.70 -11.69
CA MET A 108 -16.08 -26.27 -12.51
C MET A 108 -15.87 -27.77 -12.30
N LYS A 109 -16.68 -28.41 -11.44
CA LYS A 109 -16.65 -29.86 -11.14
C LYS A 109 -15.24 -30.39 -10.81
N GLN A 110 -14.44 -29.59 -10.11
CA GLN A 110 -13.10 -29.96 -9.70
C GLN A 110 -13.12 -30.84 -8.44
N PRO A 111 -12.07 -31.66 -8.21
CA PRO A 111 -11.92 -32.42 -6.97
C PRO A 111 -12.03 -31.55 -5.72
N LEU A 112 -12.71 -32.07 -4.69
CA LEU A 112 -12.92 -31.34 -3.43
C LEU A 112 -11.59 -30.97 -2.76
N SER A 113 -10.63 -31.89 -2.73
CA SER A 113 -9.30 -31.67 -2.15
C SER A 113 -8.55 -30.52 -2.85
N GLY A 114 -8.51 -30.52 -4.18
CA GLY A 114 -7.91 -29.44 -4.97
C GLY A 114 -8.58 -28.09 -4.74
N SER A 115 -9.91 -28.09 -4.69
CA SER A 115 -10.72 -26.89 -4.48
C SER A 115 -10.52 -26.28 -3.10
N LEU A 116 -10.41 -27.11 -2.05
CA LEU A 116 -10.09 -26.65 -0.70
C LEU A 116 -8.70 -26.04 -0.62
N ILE A 117 -7.69 -26.68 -1.21
CA ILE A 117 -6.32 -26.14 -1.24
C ILE A 117 -6.32 -24.80 -2.00
N ALA A 118 -6.96 -24.72 -3.17
CA ALA A 118 -7.07 -23.47 -3.92
C ALA A 118 -7.82 -22.37 -3.15
N GLY A 119 -8.87 -22.72 -2.41
CA GLY A 119 -9.56 -21.79 -1.51
C GLY A 119 -8.64 -21.24 -0.42
N LEU A 120 -7.88 -22.11 0.25
CA LEU A 120 -6.90 -21.70 1.27
C LEU A 120 -5.79 -20.81 0.69
N LEU A 121 -5.27 -21.16 -0.50
CA LEU A 121 -4.31 -20.32 -1.23
C LEU A 121 -4.90 -18.95 -1.57
N THR A 122 -6.16 -18.91 -2.01
CA THR A 122 -6.86 -17.65 -2.30
C THR A 122 -6.92 -16.76 -1.06
N GLY A 123 -7.32 -17.32 0.08
CA GLY A 123 -7.33 -16.59 1.35
C GLY A 123 -5.94 -16.06 1.73
N SER A 124 -4.91 -16.91 1.59
CA SER A 124 -3.51 -16.54 1.85
C SER A 124 -3.03 -15.40 0.94
N ILE A 125 -3.29 -15.48 -0.36
CA ILE A 125 -2.93 -14.44 -1.34
C ILE A 125 -3.61 -13.11 -1.01
N ILE A 126 -4.89 -13.14 -0.63
CA ILE A 126 -5.62 -11.92 -0.27
C ILE A 126 -5.03 -11.28 0.99
N VAL A 127 -4.72 -12.07 2.02
CA VAL A 127 -4.13 -11.56 3.26
C VAL A 127 -2.71 -11.04 3.01
N VAL A 128 -1.83 -11.87 2.42
CA VAL A 128 -0.42 -11.55 2.23
C VAL A 128 -0.24 -10.49 1.15
N GLY A 129 -0.81 -10.69 -0.03
CA GLY A 129 -0.77 -9.72 -1.14
C GLY A 129 -1.44 -8.40 -0.77
N GLY A 130 -2.61 -8.44 -0.12
CA GLY A 130 -3.30 -7.23 0.34
C GLY A 130 -2.53 -6.48 1.44
N THR A 131 -1.84 -7.16 2.35
CA THR A 131 -1.02 -6.51 3.40
C THR A 131 0.29 -5.96 2.85
N LEU A 132 1.04 -6.74 2.07
CA LEU A 132 2.30 -6.30 1.45
C LEU A 132 2.05 -5.18 0.44
N GLY A 133 1.04 -5.31 -0.42
CA GLY A 133 0.65 -4.27 -1.37
C GLY A 133 0.33 -2.93 -0.68
N ARG A 134 -0.34 -2.96 0.48
CA ARG A 134 -0.55 -1.75 1.29
C ARG A 134 0.73 -1.18 1.84
N LYS A 135 1.61 -2.00 2.40
CA LYS A 135 2.91 -1.54 2.91
C LYS A 135 3.73 -0.87 1.81
N ILE A 136 3.77 -1.47 0.61
CA ILE A 136 4.46 -0.93 -0.55
C ILE A 136 3.82 0.40 -0.99
N LYS A 137 2.50 0.45 -1.15
CA LYS A 137 1.75 1.67 -1.51
C LYS A 137 2.03 2.80 -0.52
N ASN A 138 1.98 2.49 0.77
CA ASN A 138 2.25 3.43 1.85
C ASN A 138 3.69 3.98 1.74
N VAL A 139 4.68 3.13 1.58
CA VAL A 139 6.08 3.57 1.41
C VAL A 139 6.25 4.41 0.14
N LEU A 140 5.58 4.07 -0.97
CA LEU A 140 5.60 4.88 -2.19
C LEU A 140 5.00 6.27 -1.98
N ILE A 141 3.86 6.36 -1.29
CA ILE A 141 3.26 7.65 -0.92
C ILE A 141 4.20 8.44 -0.02
N ALA A 142 4.84 7.81 0.98
CA ALA A 142 5.81 8.48 1.83
C ALA A 142 6.98 9.05 1.02
N ILE A 143 7.53 8.27 0.08
CA ILE A 143 8.61 8.72 -0.79
C ILE A 143 8.18 9.90 -1.68
N GLU A 144 6.92 9.89 -2.15
CA GLU A 144 6.35 10.98 -2.93
C GLU A 144 6.16 12.24 -2.08
N ASP A 145 5.64 12.08 -0.86
CA ASP A 145 5.44 13.14 0.11
C ASP A 145 6.79 13.82 0.49
N LEU A 146 7.94 13.15 0.34
CA LEU A 146 9.28 13.74 0.54
C LEU A 146 9.84 14.51 -0.67
N LYS A 147 9.17 14.51 -1.83
CA LYS A 147 9.64 15.30 -2.99
C LYS A 147 9.38 16.78 -2.77
N SER A 148 10.31 17.61 -3.23
CA SER A 148 10.13 19.07 -3.27
C SER A 148 9.04 19.47 -4.25
N ILE A 149 8.31 20.53 -3.92
CA ILE A 149 7.32 21.18 -4.79
C ILE A 149 7.96 22.23 -5.73
N SER A 150 9.30 22.31 -5.81
CA SER A 150 10.02 23.34 -6.58
C SER A 150 9.58 23.47 -8.04
N ASP A 151 9.11 22.38 -8.63
CA ASP A 151 8.79 22.29 -10.05
C ASP A 151 7.28 22.28 -10.31
N ASP A 152 6.45 22.33 -9.26
CA ASP A 152 4.99 22.35 -9.34
C ASP A 152 4.44 23.75 -9.00
N VAL A 153 4.11 24.50 -10.06
CA VAL A 153 3.57 25.85 -9.98
C VAL A 153 2.26 25.90 -9.18
N HIS A 154 1.40 24.89 -9.31
CA HIS A 154 0.13 24.85 -8.59
C HIS A 154 0.35 24.62 -7.10
N ALA A 155 1.23 23.69 -6.73
CA ALA A 155 1.58 23.44 -5.33
C ALA A 155 2.23 24.67 -4.68
N GLN A 156 3.04 25.44 -5.41
CA GLN A 156 3.63 26.69 -4.91
C GLN A 156 2.60 27.81 -4.72
N GLN A 157 1.68 27.98 -5.66
CA GLN A 157 0.60 28.95 -5.54
C GLN A 157 -0.27 28.65 -4.32
N GLU A 158 -0.58 27.37 -4.10
CA GLU A 158 -1.35 26.95 -2.95
C GLU A 158 -0.59 27.14 -1.63
N LEU A 159 0.69 26.79 -1.59
CA LEU A 159 1.53 27.08 -0.42
C LEU A 159 1.53 28.57 -0.10
N ALA A 160 1.68 29.43 -1.12
CA ALA A 160 1.65 30.88 -0.93
C ALA A 160 0.29 31.35 -0.39
N ALA A 161 -0.82 30.81 -0.90
CA ALA A 161 -2.16 31.13 -0.40
C ALA A 161 -2.35 30.72 1.06
N LEU A 162 -1.91 29.52 1.45
CA LEU A 162 -1.98 29.04 2.84
C LEU A 162 -1.11 29.88 3.78
N CYS A 163 0.12 30.22 3.39
CA CYS A 163 1.00 31.09 4.19
C CYS A 163 0.46 32.52 4.32
N GLN A 164 -0.25 33.05 3.32
CA GLN A 164 -0.90 34.36 3.41
C GLN A 164 -2.07 34.37 4.40
N GLN A 165 -2.83 33.27 4.45
CA GLN A 165 -3.98 33.15 5.33
C GLN A 165 -3.60 32.84 6.78
N PHE A 166 -2.50 32.09 7.00
CA PHE A 166 -2.10 31.62 8.32
C PHE A 166 -0.63 31.97 8.62
N SER A 167 -0.41 32.96 9.49
CA SER A 167 0.94 33.46 9.81
C SER A 167 1.89 32.38 10.35
N LYS A 168 1.39 31.46 11.18
CA LYS A 168 2.19 30.34 11.71
C LYS A 168 2.78 29.45 10.62
N LEU A 169 2.08 29.31 9.50
CA LEU A 169 2.56 28.54 8.35
C LEU A 169 3.63 29.30 7.56
N ALA A 170 3.57 30.64 7.56
CA ALA A 170 4.63 31.47 7.01
C ALA A 170 5.90 31.38 7.86
N ASP A 171 5.77 31.42 9.19
CA ASP A 171 6.90 31.25 10.12
C ASP A 171 7.61 29.91 9.92
N TYR A 172 6.83 28.82 9.75
CA TYR A 172 7.37 27.50 9.44
C TYR A 172 8.17 27.47 8.13
N ARG A 173 7.65 28.15 7.10
CA ARG A 173 8.33 28.26 5.79
C ARG A 173 9.63 29.05 5.89
N GLU A 174 9.65 30.13 6.65
CA GLU A 174 10.85 30.93 6.88
C GLU A 174 11.91 30.12 7.63
N LEU A 175 11.50 29.37 8.66
CA LEU A 175 12.37 28.44 9.38
C LEU A 175 12.94 27.36 8.45
N ALA A 176 12.12 26.77 7.57
CA ALA A 176 12.61 25.82 6.56
C ALA A 176 13.64 26.45 5.61
N THR A 177 13.41 27.70 5.20
CA THR A 177 14.35 28.45 4.36
C THR A 177 15.70 28.64 5.06
N SER A 178 15.69 28.90 6.37
CA SER A 178 16.90 29.03 7.19
C SER A 178 17.74 27.73 7.23
N TYR A 179 17.13 26.57 7.05
CA TYR A 179 17.80 25.27 6.91
C TYR A 179 18.18 24.93 5.46
N LEU A 180 18.40 25.95 4.62
CA LEU A 180 18.76 25.80 3.20
C LEU A 180 17.70 25.02 2.40
N ARG A 181 16.44 25.07 2.84
CA ARG A 181 15.30 24.47 2.12
C ARG A 181 14.38 25.58 1.61
N PRO A 182 14.71 26.19 0.45
CA PRO A 182 13.89 27.28 -0.11
C PRO A 182 12.51 26.80 -0.56
N THR A 183 12.30 25.48 -0.69
CA THR A 183 11.05 24.87 -1.09
C THR A 183 10.67 23.75 -0.13
N LEU A 184 9.38 23.70 0.19
CA LEU A 184 8.79 22.64 1.00
C LEU A 184 8.50 21.41 0.13
N THR A 185 8.12 20.34 0.79
CA THR A 185 7.76 19.06 0.17
C THR A 185 6.24 18.92 0.05
N TYR A 186 5.79 17.97 -0.79
CA TYR A 186 4.36 17.67 -0.91
C TYR A 186 3.73 17.23 0.42
N GLY A 187 4.49 16.51 1.26
CA GLY A 187 4.03 16.06 2.56
C GLY A 187 3.83 17.21 3.55
N GLU A 188 4.69 18.22 3.52
CA GLU A 188 4.52 19.44 4.33
C GLU A 188 3.32 20.24 3.84
N LEU A 189 3.15 20.44 2.52
CA LEU A 189 1.96 21.10 1.96
C LEU A 189 0.67 20.38 2.36
N LYS A 190 0.67 19.04 2.31
CA LYS A 190 -0.47 18.23 2.76
C LYS A 190 -0.72 18.34 4.25
N ALA A 191 0.32 18.43 5.09
CA ALA A 191 0.17 18.68 6.51
C ALA A 191 -0.43 20.07 6.77
N MET A 192 -0.01 21.08 6.00
CA MET A 192 -0.56 22.44 6.08
C MET A 192 -2.05 22.48 5.75
N ARG A 193 -2.48 21.80 4.67
CA ARG A 193 -3.92 21.66 4.34
C ARG A 193 -4.71 21.05 5.48
N ASN A 194 -4.24 19.93 6.03
CA ASN A 194 -4.94 19.25 7.12
C ASN A 194 -5.03 20.12 8.38
N TRP A 195 -3.99 20.90 8.68
CA TRP A 195 -3.99 21.82 9.82
C TRP A 195 -5.04 22.93 9.68
N THR A 196 -5.36 23.34 8.46
CA THR A 196 -6.42 24.34 8.21
C THR A 196 -7.84 23.78 8.22
N GLU A 197 -7.98 22.45 8.17
CA GLU A 197 -9.28 21.75 8.22
C GLU A 197 -9.67 21.32 9.65
N GLU A 198 -8.76 21.48 10.63
CA GLU A 198 -8.96 21.22 12.07
C GLU A 198 -9.35 22.50 12.85
#